data_AF-A0A9D7GQ76-F1
#
_entry.id   AF-A0A9D7GQ76-F1
#
_cell.length_a   1.000
_cell.length_b   1.000
_cell.length_c   1.000
_cell.angle_alpha   90.00
_cell.angle_beta   90.00
_cell.angle_gamma   90.00
#
_symmetry.space_group_name_H-M   'P 1'
#
loop_
_entity.id
_entity.type
_entity.pdbx_description
1 polymer ?
#
loop_
_entity_poly.entity_id
_entity_poly.type
_entity_poly.pdbx_seq_one_letter_code
_entity_poly.pdbx_strand_id
1 'polypeptide(L)'
;MRRLIILFLFAIPFLIFISCKKDPIGQNTGDAEWIKVISDTPARLPGKIRPDQDNNLYCSYNYTDYKADSSSALIKLDKNGKLIWRKEFTHFTIYDFLITDENRILMVSYSNGMITLTMDTNNVMFGSYPLRIISGEFRDLLGVKLFKNSAGNYMISGTVFYRKNGERVSMAFLIEINKEDGQKIWMQHYDFPEGPEITVTGCAEVDHGSGYIMIGSIQEKVPLISSFFLLRVNEFGDSLWTKVHETSSYTSTGPDSGTYHGYYCFTSDIISSADNNFYACAYNQKYNLPNINGLPAYSDDDNSARILKINADGEVIDYERLKHDFQNMAADLVLTTDGGLLIGFNPIRLVGTFYVGKQSSFIARLNPDLTVQSVSFVQNHYYDYLGSLCAMPDGHYAIQTMIQSFGNDHFYLEIIKTNKNGNF
;
A
#
# COMPACT_ATOMS: atom_id res chain seq x y z
N MET A 1 26.92 -75.80 -7.43
CA MET A 1 26.79 -74.38 -7.07
C MET A 1 26.47 -73.57 -8.32
N ARG A 2 25.18 -73.37 -8.63
CA ARG A 2 24.71 -72.49 -9.70
C ARG A 2 24.18 -71.21 -9.06
N ARG A 3 24.73 -70.05 -9.45
CA ARG A 3 24.34 -68.74 -8.92
C ARG A 3 23.04 -68.28 -9.60
N LEU A 4 22.05 -68.00 -8.77
CA LEU A 4 20.75 -67.42 -9.12
C LEU A 4 20.94 -65.89 -9.23
N ILE A 5 20.75 -65.32 -10.42
CA ILE A 5 20.66 -63.86 -10.62
C ILE A 5 19.17 -63.54 -10.76
N ILE A 6 18.59 -62.93 -9.74
CA ILE A 6 17.22 -62.39 -9.75
C ILE A 6 17.33 -60.95 -10.26
N LEU A 7 16.88 -60.70 -11.49
CA LEU A 7 16.65 -59.35 -12.01
C LEU A 7 15.30 -58.85 -11.49
N PHE A 8 15.32 -57.86 -10.59
CA PHE A 8 14.14 -57.05 -10.25
C PHE A 8 13.94 -55.99 -11.33
N LEU A 9 12.90 -56.15 -12.15
CA LEU A 9 12.35 -55.10 -13.01
C LEU A 9 11.57 -54.12 -12.12
N PHE A 10 12.17 -52.96 -11.84
CA PHE A 10 11.43 -51.84 -11.27
C PHE A 10 10.53 -51.24 -12.35
N ALA A 11 9.22 -51.40 -12.19
CA ALA A 11 8.23 -50.62 -12.93
C ALA A 11 8.34 -49.16 -12.48
N ILE A 12 8.84 -48.29 -13.36
CA ILE A 12 8.79 -46.84 -13.18
C ILE A 12 7.33 -46.43 -13.39
N PRO A 13 6.64 -45.83 -12.40
CA PRO A 13 5.34 -45.24 -12.65
C PRO A 13 5.56 -44.07 -13.61
N PHE A 14 4.99 -44.19 -14.81
CA PHE A 14 4.82 -43.08 -15.74
C PHE A 14 4.03 -42.00 -14.99
N LEU A 15 4.74 -40.96 -14.52
CA LEU A 15 4.12 -39.69 -14.18
C LEU A 15 3.48 -39.19 -15.46
N ILE A 16 2.16 -39.34 -15.54
CA ILE A 16 1.34 -38.59 -16.48
C ILE A 16 1.54 -37.13 -16.08
N PHE A 17 2.46 -36.45 -16.77
CA PHE A 17 2.45 -35.01 -16.83
C PHE A 17 1.12 -34.64 -17.49
N ILE A 18 0.10 -34.40 -16.66
CA ILE A 18 -1.04 -33.60 -17.07
C ILE A 18 -0.40 -32.26 -17.44
N SER A 19 -0.26 -32.04 -18.74
CA SER A 19 -0.02 -30.71 -19.28
C SER A 19 -1.20 -29.87 -18.77
N CYS A 20 -0.99 -29.13 -17.68
CA CYS A 20 -1.85 -28.01 -17.34
C CYS A 20 -1.81 -27.11 -18.57
N LYS A 21 -2.86 -27.17 -19.38
CA LYS A 21 -3.10 -26.16 -20.40
C LYS A 21 -3.04 -24.82 -19.66
N LYS A 22 -2.24 -23.91 -20.20
CA LYS A 22 -2.30 -22.50 -19.83
C LYS A 22 -3.72 -22.05 -20.13
N ASP A 23 -4.56 -21.91 -19.11
CA ASP A 23 -5.74 -21.08 -19.28
C ASP A 23 -5.21 -19.67 -19.61
N PRO A 24 -5.61 -19.09 -20.76
CA PRO A 24 -5.17 -17.75 -21.10
C PRO A 24 -5.58 -16.81 -19.97
N ILE A 25 -4.59 -16.11 -19.40
CA ILE A 25 -4.80 -15.05 -18.42
C ILE A 25 -5.84 -14.08 -19.00
N GLY A 26 -6.95 -13.87 -18.27
CA GLY A 26 -7.94 -12.83 -18.59
C GLY A 26 -9.12 -13.22 -19.50
N GLN A 27 -9.56 -14.48 -19.57
CA GLN A 27 -10.75 -14.85 -20.36
C GLN A 27 -12.07 -15.01 -19.59
N ASN A 28 -12.05 -15.16 -18.26
CA ASN A 28 -13.29 -15.17 -17.48
C ASN A 28 -13.38 -13.84 -16.74
N THR A 29 -14.11 -12.88 -17.33
CA THR A 29 -14.25 -11.55 -16.75
C THR A 29 -15.20 -11.53 -15.57
N GLY A 30 -15.94 -12.61 -15.27
CA GLY A 30 -16.92 -12.61 -14.18
C GLY A 30 -17.87 -11.43 -14.29
N ASP A 31 -17.92 -10.62 -13.24
CA ASP A 31 -18.69 -9.38 -13.15
C ASP A 31 -17.89 -8.14 -13.63
N ALA A 32 -16.62 -8.31 -13.98
CA ALA A 32 -15.75 -7.23 -14.43
C ALA A 32 -16.18 -6.69 -15.80
N GLU A 33 -16.06 -5.38 -15.97
CA GLU A 33 -16.18 -4.75 -17.29
C GLU A 33 -15.05 -5.23 -18.21
N TRP A 34 -13.82 -5.26 -17.69
CA TRP A 34 -12.68 -5.86 -18.37
C TRP A 34 -11.51 -6.13 -17.42
N ILE A 35 -10.66 -7.08 -17.82
CA ILE A 35 -9.37 -7.38 -17.19
C ILE A 35 -8.28 -7.26 -18.25
N LYS A 36 -7.17 -6.62 -17.92
CA LYS A 36 -6.02 -6.43 -18.81
C LYS A 36 -4.73 -6.78 -18.11
N VAL A 37 -3.88 -7.54 -18.80
CA VAL A 37 -2.54 -7.87 -18.33
C VAL A 37 -1.51 -7.29 -19.28
N ILE A 38 -0.60 -6.50 -18.73
CA ILE A 38 0.50 -5.86 -19.42
C ILE A 38 1.73 -6.77 -19.25
N SER A 39 1.88 -7.72 -20.17
CA SER A 39 2.86 -8.81 -20.06
C SER A 39 4.17 -8.58 -20.82
N ASP A 40 4.33 -7.43 -21.46
CA ASP A 40 5.47 -7.08 -22.31
C ASP A 40 6.68 -6.58 -21.51
N THR A 41 6.53 -6.28 -20.21
CA THR A 41 7.64 -5.90 -19.36
C THR A 41 7.44 -6.41 -17.93
N PRO A 42 8.47 -7.00 -17.31
CA PRO A 42 8.40 -7.41 -15.91
C PRO A 42 8.20 -6.19 -15.02
N ALA A 43 7.31 -6.29 -14.04
CA ALA A 43 7.17 -5.34 -12.95
C ALA A 43 7.54 -6.03 -11.63
N ARG A 44 7.99 -5.25 -10.64
CA ARG A 44 8.31 -5.76 -9.30
C ARG A 44 7.39 -5.25 -8.22
N LEU A 45 7.08 -3.96 -8.25
CA LEU A 45 6.20 -3.34 -7.26
C LEU A 45 5.13 -2.52 -7.97
N PRO A 46 3.86 -2.66 -7.57
CA PRO A 46 2.83 -1.78 -8.11
C PRO A 46 3.05 -0.35 -7.62
N GLY A 47 2.56 0.59 -8.42
CA GLY A 47 2.47 1.99 -8.04
C GLY A 47 1.02 2.33 -7.71
N LYS A 48 0.53 3.40 -8.33
CA LYS A 48 -0.81 3.95 -8.12
C LYS A 48 -1.63 3.85 -9.39
N ILE A 49 -2.95 3.77 -9.24
CA ILE A 49 -3.91 3.84 -10.35
C ILE A 49 -4.87 5.00 -10.15
N ARG A 50 -5.05 5.85 -11.17
CA ARG A 50 -5.98 6.99 -11.12
C ARG A 50 -6.67 7.20 -12.46
N PRO A 51 -7.97 7.57 -12.47
CA PRO A 51 -8.66 7.92 -13.70
C PRO A 51 -8.46 9.39 -14.06
N ASP A 52 -8.61 9.73 -15.34
CA ASP A 52 -8.95 11.09 -15.77
C ASP A 52 -10.47 11.28 -15.89
N GLN A 53 -10.90 12.50 -16.20
CA GLN A 53 -12.33 12.85 -16.35
C GLN A 53 -13.02 12.08 -17.48
N ASP A 54 -12.26 11.57 -18.45
CA ASP A 54 -12.76 10.82 -19.61
C ASP A 54 -12.82 9.30 -19.37
N ASN A 55 -12.59 8.86 -18.12
CA ASN A 55 -12.49 7.46 -17.71
C ASN A 55 -11.30 6.69 -18.31
N ASN A 56 -10.27 7.39 -18.82
CA ASN A 56 -9.00 6.74 -19.10
C ASN A 56 -8.26 6.48 -17.78
N LEU A 57 -7.45 5.43 -17.73
CA LEU A 57 -6.73 5.03 -16.53
C LEU A 57 -5.23 5.27 -16.69
N TYR A 58 -4.63 5.82 -15.65
CA TYR A 58 -3.20 6.01 -15.52
C TYR A 58 -2.69 5.05 -14.45
N CYS A 59 -1.63 4.30 -14.74
CA CYS A 59 -1.06 3.35 -13.79
C CYS A 59 0.45 3.54 -13.72
N SER A 60 1.00 3.72 -12.54
CA SER A 60 2.45 3.69 -12.31
C SER A 60 2.90 2.34 -11.78
N TYR A 61 4.13 1.93 -12.07
CA TYR A 61 4.75 0.76 -11.47
C TYR A 61 6.27 0.88 -11.48
N ASN A 62 6.93 0.12 -10.61
CA ASN A 62 8.37 0.17 -10.42
C ASN A 62 9.03 -1.15 -10.87
N TYR A 63 10.18 -1.04 -11.55
CA TYR A 63 10.95 -2.16 -12.07
C TYR A 63 11.82 -2.83 -11.01
N THR A 64 12.19 -2.08 -9.97
CA THR A 64 13.01 -2.53 -8.85
C THR A 64 12.37 -2.11 -7.53
N ASP A 65 12.89 -2.60 -6.40
CA ASP A 65 12.43 -2.22 -5.07
C ASP A 65 12.47 -0.69 -4.89
N TYR A 66 11.70 -0.07 -3.99
CA TYR A 66 11.65 1.40 -3.77
C TYR A 66 12.96 2.02 -3.24
N LYS A 67 14.05 1.90 -4.00
CA LYS A 67 15.31 2.61 -3.79
C LYS A 67 15.26 3.91 -4.59
N ALA A 68 15.89 4.96 -4.09
CA ALA A 68 15.90 6.28 -4.73
C ALA A 68 16.33 6.26 -6.23
N ASP A 69 17.09 5.25 -6.65
CA ASP A 69 17.59 5.08 -8.01
C ASP A 69 16.82 4.05 -8.85
N SER A 70 15.63 3.64 -8.42
CA SER A 70 14.82 2.67 -9.17
C SER A 70 14.20 3.27 -10.42
N SER A 71 14.04 2.44 -11.44
CA SER A 71 13.32 2.80 -12.67
C SER A 71 11.82 2.55 -12.51
N SER A 72 11.01 3.44 -13.08
CA SER A 72 9.55 3.33 -13.07
C SER A 72 8.98 3.41 -14.47
N ALA A 73 7.70 3.09 -14.58
CA ALA A 73 6.92 3.43 -15.74
C ALA A 73 5.57 4.02 -15.33
N LEU A 74 5.02 4.82 -16.23
CA LEU A 74 3.66 5.31 -16.21
C LEU A 74 3.01 4.88 -17.53
N ILE A 75 1.82 4.30 -17.46
CA ILE A 75 1.03 3.94 -18.63
C ILE A 75 -0.31 4.68 -18.61
N LYS A 76 -0.86 4.93 -19.80
CA LYS A 76 -2.24 5.37 -19.98
C LYS A 76 -3.00 4.33 -20.78
N LEU A 77 -4.17 3.96 -20.27
CA LEU A 77 -5.14 3.08 -20.91
C LEU A 77 -6.39 3.88 -21.24
N ASP A 78 -7.03 3.59 -22.37
CA ASP A 78 -8.34 4.14 -22.65
C ASP A 78 -9.41 3.52 -21.74
N LYS A 79 -10.63 4.07 -21.78
CA LYS A 79 -11.78 3.56 -21.00
C LYS A 79 -12.13 2.08 -21.23
N ASN A 80 -11.63 1.46 -22.31
CA ASN A 80 -11.83 0.06 -22.66
C ASN A 80 -10.59 -0.81 -22.32
N GLY A 81 -9.61 -0.25 -21.63
CA GLY A 81 -8.38 -0.94 -21.23
C GLY A 81 -7.38 -1.12 -22.36
N LYS A 82 -7.47 -0.37 -23.47
CA LYS A 82 -6.45 -0.39 -24.52
C LYS A 82 -5.30 0.54 -24.14
N LEU A 83 -4.07 0.04 -24.21
CA LEU A 83 -2.87 0.85 -24.00
C LEU A 83 -2.81 1.98 -25.03
N ILE A 84 -2.80 3.23 -24.57
CA ILE A 84 -2.63 4.43 -25.40
C ILE A 84 -1.14 4.73 -25.52
N TRP A 85 -0.46 4.82 -24.39
CA TRP A 85 0.98 5.07 -24.34
C TRP A 85 1.61 4.52 -23.06
N ARG A 86 2.93 4.37 -23.13
CA ARG A 86 3.81 4.07 -22.00
C ARG A 86 4.95 5.06 -21.97
N LYS A 87 5.29 5.54 -20.78
CA LYS A 87 6.48 6.32 -20.50
C LYS A 87 7.32 5.60 -19.46
N GLU A 88 8.59 5.40 -19.77
CA GLU A 88 9.57 4.85 -18.84
C GLU A 88 10.46 5.95 -18.29
N PHE A 89 10.85 5.80 -17.03
CA PHE A 89 11.69 6.72 -16.30
C PHE A 89 12.85 5.93 -15.69
N THR A 90 14.07 6.34 -15.98
CA THR A 90 15.29 5.70 -15.47
C THR A 90 15.79 6.47 -14.25
N HIS A 91 16.13 5.77 -13.16
CA HIS A 91 16.55 6.38 -11.88
C HIS A 91 15.54 7.42 -11.36
N PHE A 92 14.26 7.07 -11.44
CA PHE A 92 13.15 7.92 -11.04
C PHE A 92 12.03 7.01 -10.52
N THR A 93 11.92 6.95 -9.20
CA THR A 93 10.84 6.20 -8.52
C THR A 93 9.59 7.07 -8.46
N ILE A 94 8.47 6.59 -9.00
CA ILE A 94 7.16 7.24 -8.83
C ILE A 94 6.56 6.71 -7.52
N TYR A 95 6.56 7.56 -6.49
CA TYR A 95 5.95 7.20 -5.20
C TYR A 95 4.44 7.43 -5.23
N ASP A 96 4.01 8.56 -5.78
CA ASP A 96 2.60 8.87 -6.01
C ASP A 96 2.46 9.85 -7.19
N PHE A 97 1.28 9.95 -7.80
CA PHE A 97 1.01 10.93 -8.86
C PHE A 97 -0.47 11.31 -8.90
N LEU A 98 -0.84 12.53 -9.27
CA LEU A 98 -2.22 12.97 -9.48
C LEU A 98 -2.47 13.39 -10.92
N ILE A 99 -3.73 13.30 -11.34
CA ILE A 99 -4.21 13.91 -12.58
C ILE A 99 -4.82 15.27 -12.22
N THR A 100 -4.31 16.36 -12.83
CA THR A 100 -4.80 17.71 -12.57
C THR A 100 -6.14 17.95 -13.27
N ASP A 101 -6.81 19.04 -12.93
CA ASP A 101 -8.07 19.42 -13.58
C ASP A 101 -7.88 19.79 -15.06
N GLU A 102 -6.63 20.10 -15.47
CA GLU A 102 -6.24 20.30 -16.87
C GLU A 102 -5.75 19.00 -17.55
N ASN A 103 -6.03 17.84 -16.97
CA ASN A 103 -5.56 16.53 -17.45
C ASN A 103 -4.02 16.40 -17.56
N ARG A 104 -3.27 17.20 -16.78
CA ARG A 104 -1.81 17.04 -16.63
C ARG A 104 -1.50 16.00 -15.58
N ILE A 105 -0.30 15.44 -15.63
CA ILE A 105 0.14 14.43 -14.66
C ILE A 105 1.16 15.06 -13.75
N LEU A 106 0.90 15.09 -12.44
CA LEU A 106 1.86 15.58 -11.47
C LEU A 106 2.36 14.40 -10.64
N MET A 107 3.65 14.08 -10.76
CA MET A 107 4.29 12.93 -10.13
C MET A 107 5.21 13.41 -9.00
N VAL A 108 5.22 12.67 -7.90
CA VAL A 108 6.19 12.83 -6.82
C VAL A 108 7.24 11.74 -6.93
N SER A 109 8.49 12.20 -7.02
CA SER A 109 9.67 11.35 -6.91
C SER A 109 10.60 11.87 -5.83
N TYR A 110 11.59 11.04 -5.50
CA TYR A 110 12.61 11.41 -4.54
C TYR A 110 13.96 10.87 -4.95
N SER A 111 14.96 11.75 -4.95
CA SER A 111 16.36 11.41 -5.19
C SER A 111 17.25 12.42 -4.47
N ASN A 112 18.39 11.98 -3.94
CA ASN A 112 19.45 12.84 -3.42
C ASN A 112 19.00 13.93 -2.40
N GLY A 113 18.14 13.60 -1.43
CA GLY A 113 17.69 14.60 -0.44
C GLY A 113 16.48 15.43 -0.88
N MET A 114 16.03 15.28 -2.12
CA MET A 114 15.06 16.20 -2.75
C MET A 114 13.78 15.46 -3.11
N ILE A 115 12.65 15.95 -2.59
CA ILE A 115 11.34 15.65 -3.18
C ILE A 115 11.24 16.46 -4.46
N THR A 116 10.93 15.80 -5.57
CA THR A 116 10.73 16.46 -6.87
C THR A 116 9.29 16.25 -7.32
N LEU A 117 8.64 17.34 -7.69
CA LEU A 117 7.40 17.28 -8.45
C LEU A 117 7.73 17.46 -9.91
N THR A 118 7.29 16.50 -10.70
CA THR A 118 7.44 16.52 -12.15
C THR A 118 6.08 16.57 -12.77
N MET A 119 5.89 17.54 -13.67
CA MET A 119 4.68 17.67 -14.46
C MET A 119 4.88 17.05 -15.84
N ASP A 120 3.88 16.27 -16.23
CA ASP A 120 3.78 15.53 -17.47
C ASP A 120 4.88 14.50 -17.69
N THR A 121 4.76 13.74 -18.79
CA THR A 121 5.68 12.65 -19.14
C THR A 121 7.02 13.14 -19.72
N ASN A 122 7.23 14.44 -19.82
CA ASN A 122 8.42 15.05 -20.41
C ASN A 122 9.50 15.39 -19.37
N ASN A 123 9.32 14.95 -18.12
CA ASN A 123 10.22 15.29 -17.01
C ASN A 123 10.35 16.80 -16.77
N VAL A 124 9.28 17.57 -17.03
CA VAL A 124 9.29 19.00 -16.76
C VAL A 124 9.20 19.18 -15.26
N MET A 125 10.27 19.71 -14.65
CA MET A 125 10.28 19.97 -13.21
C MET A 125 9.25 21.05 -12.89
N PHE A 126 8.30 20.71 -12.01
CA PHE A 126 7.30 21.63 -11.49
C PHE A 126 7.77 22.28 -10.19
N GLY A 127 8.50 21.52 -9.36
CA GLY A 127 9.18 22.05 -8.19
C GLY A 127 10.14 21.04 -7.58
N SER A 128 11.06 21.53 -6.75
CA SER A 128 12.00 20.69 -6.01
C SER A 128 12.16 21.21 -4.58
N TYR A 129 12.07 20.29 -3.62
CA TYR A 129 11.85 20.60 -2.22
C TYR A 129 12.87 19.83 -1.38
N PRO A 130 13.89 20.52 -0.83
CA PRO A 130 14.88 19.87 0.01
C PRO A 130 14.22 19.47 1.33
N LEU A 131 14.34 18.19 1.69
CA LEU A 131 14.07 17.76 3.05
C LEU A 131 15.31 18.10 3.88
N ARG A 132 15.15 19.03 4.84
CA ARG A 132 16.27 19.52 5.65
C ARG A 132 16.72 18.44 6.63
N ILE A 133 17.71 17.65 6.25
CA ILE A 133 18.35 16.71 7.18
C ILE A 133 19.46 17.47 7.90
N ILE A 134 19.30 17.64 9.20
CA ILE A 134 20.20 18.47 10.04
C ILE A 134 21.60 17.85 10.16
N SER A 135 21.71 16.53 10.02
CA SER A 135 22.97 15.77 9.93
C SER A 135 22.65 14.31 9.61
N GLY A 136 23.37 13.67 8.68
CA GLY A 136 23.24 12.22 8.45
C GLY A 136 23.29 11.78 6.99
N GLU A 137 23.62 10.51 6.78
CA GLU A 137 23.39 9.84 5.49
C GLU A 137 21.90 9.47 5.40
N PHE A 138 21.24 10.03 4.38
CA PHE A 138 19.83 9.76 4.09
C PHE A 138 19.66 8.37 3.47
N ARG A 139 18.53 7.69 3.74
CA ARG A 139 18.26 6.40 3.11
C ARG A 139 16.98 6.38 2.28
N ASP A 140 15.82 6.59 2.88
CA ASP A 140 14.55 6.21 2.24
C ASP A 140 13.40 7.18 2.53
N LEU A 141 12.45 7.28 1.59
CA LEU A 141 11.11 7.82 1.83
C LEU A 141 10.10 6.69 1.88
N LEU A 142 9.15 6.74 2.82
CA LEU A 142 8.03 5.82 2.89
C LEU A 142 6.70 6.57 3.05
N GLY A 143 5.63 5.92 2.59
CA GLY A 143 4.24 6.36 2.75
C GLY A 143 3.95 7.73 2.16
N VAL A 144 4.61 8.05 1.05
CA VAL A 144 4.43 9.33 0.37
C VAL A 144 3.03 9.38 -0.25
N LYS A 145 2.25 10.41 0.11
CA LYS A 145 0.92 10.69 -0.44
C LYS A 145 0.89 12.08 -1.05
N LEU A 146 0.34 12.17 -2.26
CA LEU A 146 0.11 13.39 -3.02
C LEU A 146 -1.40 13.58 -3.25
N PHE A 147 -1.95 14.68 -2.75
CA PHE A 147 -3.37 15.03 -2.86
C PHE A 147 -3.60 16.54 -3.06
N LYS A 148 -4.83 16.95 -3.37
CA LYS A 148 -5.24 18.36 -3.44
C LYS A 148 -5.98 18.75 -2.15
N ASN A 149 -5.73 19.93 -1.61
CA ASN A 149 -6.56 20.50 -0.55
C ASN A 149 -7.76 21.28 -1.13
N SER A 150 -8.62 21.80 -0.26
CA SER A 150 -9.84 22.54 -0.61
C SER A 150 -9.57 23.86 -1.35
N ALA A 151 -8.39 24.46 -1.18
CA ALA A 151 -7.93 25.61 -1.96
C ALA A 151 -7.44 25.22 -3.38
N GLY A 152 -7.31 23.93 -3.65
CA GLY A 152 -6.78 23.36 -4.89
C GLY A 152 -5.25 23.30 -4.95
N ASN A 153 -4.55 23.67 -3.87
CA ASN A 153 -3.11 23.52 -3.76
C ASN A 153 -2.72 22.03 -3.64
N TYR A 154 -1.48 21.72 -3.97
CA TYR A 154 -0.96 20.36 -3.88
C TYR A 154 -0.33 20.13 -2.50
N MET A 155 -0.66 18.98 -1.92
CA MET A 155 -0.17 18.55 -0.62
C MET A 155 0.69 17.30 -0.78
N ILE A 156 1.84 17.27 -0.11
CA ILE A 156 2.68 16.06 0.00
C ILE A 156 2.92 15.75 1.46
N SER A 157 2.63 14.52 1.85
CA SER A 157 2.96 13.98 3.17
C SER A 157 3.80 12.72 3.06
N GLY A 158 4.51 12.36 4.12
CA GLY A 158 5.21 11.08 4.21
C GLY A 158 6.22 11.05 5.35
N THR A 159 7.12 10.08 5.30
CA THR A 159 8.22 9.94 6.25
C THR A 159 9.57 9.88 5.56
N VAL A 160 10.54 10.58 6.13
CA VAL A 160 11.96 10.46 5.81
C VAL A 160 12.67 9.60 6.86
N PHE A 161 13.50 8.66 6.40
CA PHE A 161 14.47 7.95 7.22
C PHE A 161 15.90 8.44 6.99
N TYR A 162 16.61 8.71 8.07
CA TYR A 162 17.98 9.19 8.05
C TYR A 162 18.80 8.62 9.22
N ARG A 163 20.12 8.86 9.22
CA ARG A 163 21.01 8.44 10.30
C ARG A 163 21.46 9.61 11.16
N LYS A 164 21.12 9.62 12.44
CA LYS A 164 21.66 10.55 13.44
C LYS A 164 22.62 9.78 14.35
N ASN A 165 23.90 10.14 14.36
CA ASN A 165 24.94 9.46 15.15
C ASN A 165 25.02 7.93 14.93
N GLY A 166 24.77 7.47 13.70
CA GLY A 166 24.79 6.05 13.34
C GLY A 166 23.47 5.30 13.60
N GLU A 167 22.51 5.92 14.30
CA GLU A 167 21.20 5.35 14.57
C GLU A 167 20.18 5.74 13.50
N ARG A 168 19.31 4.79 13.12
CA ARG A 168 18.19 5.05 12.22
C ARG A 168 17.13 5.84 12.98
N VAL A 169 16.78 6.99 12.40
CA VAL A 169 15.74 7.90 12.89
C VAL A 169 14.78 8.22 11.75
N SER A 170 13.58 8.65 12.10
CA SER A 170 12.49 8.92 11.17
C SER A 170 11.79 10.22 11.54
N MET A 171 11.36 10.98 10.53
CA MET A 171 10.68 12.25 10.72
C MET A 171 9.52 12.35 9.73
N ALA A 172 8.35 12.75 10.21
CA ALA A 172 7.19 12.99 9.38
C ALA A 172 7.30 14.37 8.74
N PHE A 173 6.74 14.55 7.55
CA PHE A 173 6.69 15.85 6.90
C PHE A 173 5.35 16.10 6.23
N LEU A 174 5.02 17.38 6.07
CA LEU A 174 3.89 17.86 5.28
C LEU A 174 4.32 19.12 4.52
N ILE A 175 3.98 19.19 3.23
CA ILE A 175 4.33 20.28 2.32
C ILE A 175 3.07 20.74 1.63
N GLU A 176 2.83 22.05 1.63
CA GLU A 176 1.84 22.68 0.76
C GLU A 176 2.52 23.43 -0.38
N ILE A 177 2.00 23.24 -1.58
CA ILE A 177 2.58 23.69 -2.84
C ILE A 177 1.51 24.43 -3.64
N ASN A 178 1.87 25.62 -4.11
CA ASN A 178 1.00 26.42 -4.95
C ASN A 178 0.74 25.69 -6.29
N LYS A 179 -0.54 25.58 -6.64
CA LYS A 179 -0.97 24.84 -7.84
C LYS A 179 -0.58 25.48 -9.18
N GLU A 180 -0.34 26.79 -9.20
CA GLU A 180 -0.09 27.56 -10.42
C GLU A 180 1.38 27.48 -10.84
N ASP A 181 2.28 27.67 -9.89
CA ASP A 181 3.72 27.84 -10.17
C ASP A 181 4.61 26.78 -9.51
N GLY A 182 4.04 25.88 -8.71
CA GLY A 182 4.81 24.85 -8.03
C GLY A 182 5.76 25.42 -6.98
N GLN A 183 5.50 26.62 -6.45
CA GLN A 183 6.26 27.15 -5.33
C GLN A 183 5.75 26.56 -4.01
N LYS A 184 6.70 26.30 -3.10
CA LYS A 184 6.38 25.93 -1.72
C LYS A 184 5.65 27.09 -1.04
N ILE A 185 4.45 26.83 -0.53
CA ILE A 185 3.75 27.77 0.37
C ILE A 185 4.35 27.61 1.77
N TRP A 186 4.34 26.40 2.30
CA TRP A 186 5.01 26.06 3.56
C TRP A 186 5.45 24.58 3.57
N MET A 187 6.30 24.25 4.53
CA MET A 187 6.75 22.88 4.79
C MET A 187 7.01 22.74 6.28
N GLN A 188 6.48 21.69 6.87
CA GLN A 188 6.68 21.34 8.27
C GLN A 188 7.25 19.94 8.42
N HIS A 189 8.03 19.80 9.48
CA HIS A 189 8.60 18.53 9.91
C HIS A 189 8.14 18.25 11.33
N TYR A 190 7.83 17.00 11.62
CA TYR A 190 7.34 16.58 12.92
C TYR A 190 8.28 15.51 13.46
N ASP A 191 9.11 15.95 14.41
CA ASP A 191 9.96 15.09 15.19
C ASP A 191 9.14 14.44 16.30
N PHE A 192 9.32 13.14 16.47
CA PHE A 192 8.81 12.42 17.63
C PHE A 192 9.94 12.32 18.66
N PRO A 193 9.63 12.29 19.97
CA PRO A 193 10.65 12.20 21.02
C PRO A 193 11.63 11.04 20.76
N GLU A 194 12.88 11.18 21.21
CA GLU A 194 13.92 10.18 20.97
C GLU A 194 13.47 8.79 21.46
N GLY A 195 13.36 7.81 20.55
CA GLY A 195 12.96 6.44 20.88
C GLY A 195 12.34 5.66 19.71
N PRO A 196 11.08 5.92 19.35
CA PRO A 196 10.39 5.16 18.31
C PRO A 196 10.73 5.56 16.88
N GLU A 197 10.75 4.57 15.98
CA GLU A 197 10.64 4.80 14.53
C GLU A 197 9.16 5.03 14.18
N ILE A 198 8.87 6.04 13.36
CA ILE A 198 7.53 6.35 12.88
C ILE A 198 7.44 6.11 11.38
N THR A 199 6.24 5.87 10.87
CA THR A 199 5.93 5.90 9.43
C THR A 199 4.56 6.50 9.20
N VAL A 200 4.48 7.65 8.55
CA VAL A 200 3.24 8.23 8.02
C VAL A 200 2.89 7.53 6.72
N THR A 201 1.65 7.11 6.59
CA THR A 201 1.15 6.38 5.41
C THR A 201 -0.02 7.07 4.73
N GLY A 202 -0.72 7.95 5.47
CA GLY A 202 -1.83 8.71 4.95
C GLY A 202 -1.94 10.11 5.55
N CYS A 203 -2.60 10.98 4.80
CA CYS A 203 -2.97 12.33 5.22
C CYS A 203 -4.31 12.71 4.58
N ALA A 204 -5.14 13.42 5.34
CA ALA A 204 -6.43 13.93 4.88
C ALA A 204 -6.66 15.36 5.40
N GLU A 205 -7.33 16.17 4.59
CA GLU A 205 -7.78 17.50 5.00
C GLU A 205 -9.01 17.40 5.90
N VAL A 206 -9.10 18.29 6.88
CA VAL A 206 -10.21 18.35 7.83
C VAL A 206 -11.04 19.61 7.63
N ASP A 207 -12.36 19.44 7.63
CA ASP A 207 -13.38 20.51 7.56
C ASP A 207 -13.04 21.61 6.54
N HIS A 208 -12.76 21.23 5.29
CA HIS A 208 -12.52 22.17 4.19
C HIS A 208 -11.45 23.24 4.47
N GLY A 209 -10.32 22.82 5.02
CA GLY A 209 -9.14 23.68 5.17
C GLY A 209 -8.86 24.13 6.60
N SER A 210 -9.54 23.58 7.60
CA SER A 210 -9.21 23.80 9.03
C SER A 210 -7.91 23.10 9.49
N GLY A 211 -7.16 22.53 8.56
CA GLY A 211 -5.95 21.76 8.80
C GLY A 211 -6.03 20.33 8.30
N TYR A 212 -5.16 19.48 8.84
CA TYR A 212 -4.91 18.14 8.30
C TYR A 212 -4.73 17.11 9.40
N ILE A 213 -5.13 15.88 9.12
CA ILE A 213 -4.87 14.71 9.97
C ILE A 213 -3.98 13.72 9.23
N MET A 214 -2.86 13.36 9.84
CA MET A 214 -1.96 12.32 9.35
C MET A 214 -2.14 11.06 10.17
N ILE A 215 -2.07 9.91 9.52
CA ILE A 215 -2.02 8.60 10.17
C ILE A 215 -0.68 7.93 9.91
N GLY A 216 -0.18 7.22 10.91
CA GLY A 216 1.04 6.45 10.77
C GLY A 216 1.18 5.36 11.82
N SER A 217 2.27 4.60 11.74
CA SER A 217 2.67 3.66 12.77
C SER A 217 3.81 4.21 13.62
N ILE A 218 3.83 3.78 14.88
CA ILE A 218 4.93 3.96 15.83
C ILE A 218 5.47 2.58 16.17
N GLN A 219 6.79 2.45 16.09
CA GLN A 219 7.52 1.25 16.45
C GLN A 219 8.58 1.57 17.50
N GLU A 220 8.38 1.07 18.72
CA GLU A 220 9.39 1.12 19.76
C GLU A 220 10.28 -0.13 19.71
N LYS A 221 11.59 0.05 19.96
CA LYS A 221 12.56 -1.05 19.93
C LYS A 221 12.55 -1.88 21.21
N VAL A 222 12.32 -1.24 22.37
CA VAL A 222 12.39 -1.90 23.68
C VAL A 222 11.46 -1.20 24.69
N PRO A 223 10.38 -1.86 25.16
CA PRO A 223 9.81 -3.12 24.63
C PRO A 223 9.29 -2.95 23.20
N LEU A 224 9.10 -4.04 22.46
CA LEU A 224 8.47 -4.01 21.13
C LEU A 224 6.97 -3.71 21.30
N ILE A 225 6.63 -2.43 21.37
CA ILE A 225 5.27 -1.94 21.32
C ILE A 225 5.02 -1.43 19.91
N SER A 226 3.91 -1.87 19.33
CA SER A 226 3.39 -1.26 18.12
C SER A 226 2.08 -0.56 18.37
N SER A 227 2.01 0.67 17.88
CA SER A 227 0.81 1.49 17.91
C SER A 227 0.63 2.14 16.55
N PHE A 228 -0.59 2.60 16.25
CA PHE A 228 -0.75 3.64 15.24
C PHE A 228 -0.91 4.99 15.94
N PHE A 229 -0.61 6.06 15.22
CA PHE A 229 -0.82 7.41 15.70
C PHE A 229 -1.63 8.22 14.71
N LEU A 230 -2.28 9.24 15.26
CA LEU A 230 -2.90 10.33 14.53
C LEU A 230 -2.20 11.62 14.94
N LEU A 231 -1.79 12.42 13.96
CA LEU A 231 -1.23 13.75 14.16
C LEU A 231 -2.14 14.76 13.50
N ARG A 232 -2.72 15.65 14.30
CA ARG A 232 -3.52 16.77 13.81
C ARG A 232 -2.69 18.04 13.76
N VAL A 233 -2.81 18.74 12.66
CA VAL A 233 -2.17 20.02 12.42
C VAL A 233 -3.20 21.06 11.96
N ASN A 234 -2.90 22.34 12.13
CA ASN A 234 -3.68 23.44 11.58
C ASN A 234 -3.41 23.63 10.08
N GLU A 235 -4.02 24.62 9.47
CA GLU A 235 -3.88 24.98 8.05
C GLU A 235 -2.47 25.42 7.65
N PHE A 236 -1.63 25.80 8.61
CA PHE A 236 -0.22 26.18 8.43
C PHE A 236 0.77 25.05 8.75
N GLY A 237 0.25 23.88 9.12
CA GLY A 237 1.03 22.72 9.54
C GLY A 237 1.56 22.78 10.98
N ASP A 238 1.09 23.68 11.83
CA ASP A 238 1.47 23.63 13.24
C ASP A 238 0.74 22.48 13.94
N SER A 239 1.46 21.71 14.76
CA SER A 239 0.90 20.61 15.53
C SER A 239 -0.13 21.09 16.54
N LEU A 240 -1.32 20.49 16.52
CA LEU A 240 -2.39 20.72 17.48
C LEU A 240 -2.42 19.63 18.54
N TRP A 241 -2.38 18.37 18.09
CA TRP A 241 -2.31 17.21 18.98
C TRP A 241 -1.76 15.98 18.28
N THR A 242 -1.23 15.05 19.08
CA THR A 242 -0.87 13.70 18.66
C THR A 242 -1.61 12.71 19.55
N LYS A 243 -2.33 11.75 18.96
CA LYS A 243 -2.98 10.65 19.66
C LYS A 243 -2.33 9.34 19.25
N VAL A 244 -1.98 8.51 20.23
CA VAL A 244 -1.40 7.19 20.03
C VAL A 244 -2.43 6.15 20.45
N HIS A 245 -2.67 5.18 19.57
CA HIS A 245 -3.64 4.11 19.74
C HIS A 245 -2.90 2.78 19.78
N GLU A 246 -2.84 2.17 20.95
CA GLU A 246 -2.19 0.89 21.16
C GLU A 246 -2.95 -0.22 20.43
N THR A 247 -2.25 -1.00 19.61
CA THR A 247 -2.89 -2.11 18.88
C THR A 247 -2.66 -3.46 19.55
N SER A 248 -1.51 -3.65 20.18
CA SER A 248 -1.24 -4.77 21.08
C SER A 248 -0.02 -4.49 21.95
N SER A 249 -0.06 -4.97 23.20
CA SER A 249 1.09 -5.04 24.08
C SER A 249 1.36 -6.51 24.41
N TYR A 250 2.52 -7.04 23.97
CA TYR A 250 2.97 -8.35 24.43
C TYR A 250 3.93 -8.15 25.59
N THR A 251 3.48 -8.42 26.82
CA THR A 251 4.36 -8.48 27.98
C THR A 251 4.88 -9.92 28.11
N SER A 252 6.13 -10.18 27.73
CA SER A 252 6.75 -11.48 27.97
C SER A 252 7.11 -11.63 29.45
N THR A 253 6.15 -12.01 30.31
CA THR A 253 6.41 -12.28 31.73
C THR A 253 6.70 -13.76 32.02
N GLY A 254 7.10 -14.55 31.02
CA GLY A 254 7.53 -15.94 31.21
C GLY A 254 9.02 -16.06 31.57
N PRO A 255 9.42 -17.04 32.40
CA PRO A 255 10.82 -17.23 32.83
C PRO A 255 11.80 -17.63 31.71
N ASP A 256 11.32 -17.90 30.50
CA ASP A 256 12.11 -18.22 29.29
C ASP A 256 12.29 -17.00 28.34
N SER A 257 12.29 -15.77 28.88
CA SER A 257 12.20 -14.48 28.16
C SER A 257 13.41 -14.07 27.29
N GLY A 258 14.03 -15.01 26.58
CA GLY A 258 15.06 -14.74 25.57
C GLY A 258 14.51 -14.47 24.17
N THR A 259 13.21 -14.65 23.93
CA THR A 259 12.61 -14.58 22.58
C THR A 259 11.53 -13.50 22.52
N TYR A 260 11.86 -12.39 21.87
CA TYR A 260 10.95 -11.28 21.62
C TYR A 260 9.89 -11.70 20.58
N HIS A 261 8.62 -11.72 20.97
CA HIS A 261 7.48 -11.84 20.06
C HIS A 261 6.84 -10.45 19.93
N GLY A 262 7.29 -9.67 18.95
CA GLY A 262 6.76 -8.32 18.69
C GLY A 262 5.66 -8.33 17.64
N TYR A 263 4.64 -7.50 17.85
CA TYR A 263 3.72 -7.08 16.80
C TYR A 263 4.27 -5.80 16.16
N TYR A 264 4.07 -5.67 14.85
CA TYR A 264 4.31 -4.45 14.10
C TYR A 264 2.96 -3.92 13.63
N CYS A 265 2.61 -2.71 14.02
CA CYS A 265 1.43 -2.03 13.52
C CYS A 265 1.82 -1.32 12.24
N PHE A 266 1.01 -1.49 11.22
CA PHE A 266 1.11 -0.75 9.98
C PHE A 266 -0.23 -0.12 9.67
N THR A 267 -0.19 0.94 8.90
CA THR A 267 -1.36 1.69 8.42
C THR A 267 -1.26 1.79 6.90
N SER A 268 -2.38 2.01 6.21
CA SER A 268 -2.38 2.10 4.75
C SER A 268 -2.61 3.52 4.25
N ASP A 269 -3.75 4.11 4.60
CA ASP A 269 -4.13 5.49 4.29
C ASP A 269 -5.23 5.95 5.26
N ILE A 270 -5.54 7.24 5.22
CA ILE A 270 -6.69 7.88 5.84
C ILE A 270 -7.42 8.72 4.79
N ILE A 271 -8.75 8.60 4.75
CA ILE A 271 -9.62 9.32 3.81
C ILE A 271 -10.76 10.01 4.55
N SER A 272 -11.03 11.27 4.21
CA SER A 272 -12.17 12.02 4.76
C SER A 272 -13.47 11.45 4.21
N SER A 273 -14.53 11.48 5.01
CA SER A 273 -15.89 11.07 4.64
C SER A 273 -16.85 12.26 4.69
N ALA A 274 -18.04 12.10 4.10
CA ALA A 274 -19.02 13.19 3.97
C ALA A 274 -19.62 13.67 5.31
N ASP A 275 -19.50 12.89 6.37
CA ASP A 275 -19.99 13.23 7.71
C ASP A 275 -18.90 13.83 8.63
N ASN A 276 -17.84 14.38 8.02
CA ASN A 276 -16.66 14.95 8.69
C ASN A 276 -15.88 13.97 9.59
N ASN A 277 -16.10 12.66 9.42
CA ASN A 277 -15.23 11.64 9.99
C ASN A 277 -14.21 11.17 8.95
N PHE A 278 -13.32 10.28 9.37
CA PHE A 278 -12.28 9.69 8.56
C PHE A 278 -12.38 8.18 8.60
N TYR A 279 -12.05 7.54 7.48
CA TYR A 279 -11.81 6.11 7.42
C TYR A 279 -10.33 5.84 7.30
N ALA A 280 -9.83 4.84 8.03
CA ALA A 280 -8.45 4.40 7.95
C ALA A 280 -8.34 2.91 8.16
N CYS A 281 -7.20 2.31 7.80
CA CYS A 281 -6.90 0.93 8.13
C CYS A 281 -5.62 0.83 8.96
N ALA A 282 -5.65 -0.03 9.97
CA ALA A 282 -4.49 -0.42 10.76
C ALA A 282 -4.44 -1.95 10.87
N TYR A 283 -3.26 -2.56 10.83
CA TYR A 283 -3.11 -4.00 10.99
C TYR A 283 -1.83 -4.34 11.72
N ASN A 284 -1.86 -5.46 12.45
CA ASN A 284 -0.71 -5.99 13.16
C ASN A 284 -0.07 -7.13 12.35
N GLN A 285 1.25 -7.07 12.19
CA GLN A 285 2.06 -8.15 11.67
C GLN A 285 2.84 -8.78 12.83
N LYS A 286 2.61 -10.06 13.09
CA LYS A 286 3.39 -10.83 14.07
C LYS A 286 4.73 -11.25 13.46
N TYR A 287 5.85 -10.80 14.03
CA TYR A 287 7.17 -11.36 13.67
C TYR A 287 7.49 -12.55 14.58
N ASN A 288 7.44 -13.77 14.03
CA ASN A 288 8.03 -14.94 14.69
C ASN A 288 9.53 -14.99 14.38
N LEU A 289 10.38 -14.63 15.34
CA LEU A 289 11.79 -15.03 15.32
C LEU A 289 11.92 -16.53 15.68
N PRO A 290 13.03 -17.21 15.32
CA PRO A 290 12.98 -18.64 14.97
C PRO A 290 12.59 -19.55 16.14
N ASN A 291 11.43 -20.18 15.95
CA ASN A 291 11.13 -21.59 16.19
C ASN A 291 11.87 -22.26 17.37
N ILE A 292 11.30 -22.17 18.56
CA ILE A 292 11.51 -23.19 19.59
C ILE A 292 10.22 -24.03 19.64
N ASN A 293 10.29 -25.20 19.00
CA ASN A 293 9.42 -26.36 19.23
C ASN A 293 7.93 -26.23 18.91
N GLY A 294 7.61 -26.00 17.63
CA GLY A 294 6.40 -26.57 17.04
C GLY A 294 5.16 -25.69 17.13
N LEU A 295 4.80 -25.18 15.95
CA LEU A 295 3.58 -24.42 15.61
C LEU A 295 3.47 -23.04 16.28
N PRO A 296 3.27 -21.97 15.49
CA PRO A 296 2.89 -20.68 16.06
C PRO A 296 1.62 -20.86 16.89
N ALA A 297 1.66 -20.49 18.17
CA ALA A 297 0.45 -20.16 18.90
C ALA A 297 -0.09 -18.86 18.30
N TYR A 298 -1.09 -18.99 17.43
CA TYR A 298 -1.91 -17.88 16.97
C TYR A 298 -2.87 -17.54 18.11
N SER A 299 -2.94 -16.29 18.55
CA SER A 299 -4.16 -15.81 19.17
C SER A 299 -5.12 -15.53 18.02
N ASP A 300 -6.37 -15.97 18.14
CA ASP A 300 -7.38 -15.73 17.11
C ASP A 300 -7.64 -14.24 16.84
N ASP A 301 -7.21 -13.38 17.78
CA ASP A 301 -7.46 -11.94 17.85
C ASP A 301 -6.46 -11.02 17.10
N ASP A 302 -5.24 -11.46 16.72
CA ASP A 302 -4.14 -10.52 16.40
C ASP A 302 -3.70 -10.44 14.91
N ASN A 303 -4.53 -10.95 13.99
CA ASN A 303 -4.16 -11.05 12.57
C ASN A 303 -5.17 -10.37 11.62
N SER A 304 -6.18 -9.67 12.13
CA SER A 304 -7.18 -8.98 11.31
C SER A 304 -6.75 -7.55 10.98
N ALA A 305 -7.02 -7.11 9.74
CA ALA A 305 -7.00 -5.69 9.45
C ALA A 305 -8.18 -5.01 10.17
N ARG A 306 -7.88 -3.92 10.87
CA ARG A 306 -8.86 -3.07 11.54
C ARG A 306 -9.20 -1.92 10.60
N ILE A 307 -10.46 -1.81 10.27
CA ILE A 307 -11.02 -0.74 9.46
C ILE A 307 -11.67 0.21 10.46
N LEU A 308 -11.18 1.44 10.53
CA LEU A 308 -11.49 2.39 11.59
C LEU A 308 -12.34 3.50 11.01
N LYS A 309 -13.36 3.93 11.77
CA LYS A 309 -13.99 5.23 11.61
C LYS A 309 -13.54 6.14 12.75
N ILE A 310 -13.02 7.31 12.41
CA ILE A 310 -12.32 8.22 13.32
C ILE A 310 -12.96 9.60 13.22
N ASN A 311 -13.28 10.25 14.34
CA ASN A 311 -13.82 11.62 14.32
C ASN A 311 -12.72 12.69 14.14
N ALA A 312 -13.12 13.94 13.93
CA ALA A 312 -12.19 15.07 13.74
C ALA A 312 -11.26 15.33 14.93
N ASP A 313 -11.65 14.88 16.13
CA ASP A 313 -10.83 14.92 17.34
C ASP A 313 -9.83 13.76 17.42
N GLY A 314 -9.86 12.80 16.49
CA GLY A 314 -8.95 11.65 16.44
C GLY A 314 -9.34 10.49 17.35
N GLU A 315 -10.61 10.42 17.77
CA GLU A 315 -11.16 9.29 18.50
C GLU A 315 -11.71 8.25 17.53
N VAL A 316 -11.42 6.97 17.79
CA VAL A 316 -12.04 5.86 17.05
C VAL A 316 -13.48 5.74 17.55
N ILE A 317 -14.44 6.01 16.67
CA ILE A 317 -15.88 6.00 16.99
C ILE A 317 -16.57 4.72 16.51
N ASP A 318 -15.97 4.01 15.56
CA ASP A 318 -16.43 2.70 15.10
C ASP A 318 -15.26 1.91 14.50
N TYR A 319 -15.37 0.60 14.46
CA TYR A 319 -14.41 -0.24 13.75
C TYR A 319 -14.99 -1.59 13.33
N GLU A 320 -14.48 -2.11 12.22
CA GLU A 320 -14.72 -3.48 11.76
C GLU A 320 -13.39 -4.25 11.67
N ARG A 321 -13.43 -5.56 11.86
CA ARG A 321 -12.26 -6.44 11.73
C ARG A 321 -12.47 -7.40 10.58
N LEU A 322 -11.63 -7.25 9.56
CA LEU A 322 -11.66 -8.18 8.45
C LEU A 322 -10.53 -9.22 8.58
N LYS A 323 -10.94 -10.48 8.70
CA LYS A 323 -10.05 -11.64 8.74
C LYS A 323 -10.44 -12.59 7.61
N HIS A 324 -9.46 -12.92 6.77
CA HIS A 324 -9.63 -13.91 5.71
C HIS A 324 -8.41 -14.83 5.68
N ASP A 325 -8.54 -16.04 6.25
CA ASP A 325 -7.59 -17.17 6.35
C ASP A 325 -6.16 -16.91 6.87
N PHE A 326 -5.62 -15.70 6.70
CA PHE A 326 -4.25 -15.27 6.99
C PHE A 326 -4.24 -13.82 7.54
N GLN A 327 -3.05 -13.35 7.93
CA GLN A 327 -2.80 -11.93 8.18
C GLN A 327 -2.99 -11.15 6.88
N ASN A 328 -3.71 -10.02 6.95
CA ASN A 328 -4.02 -9.20 5.78
C ASN A 328 -3.50 -7.78 5.96
N MET A 329 -2.78 -7.25 4.97
CA MET A 329 -2.38 -5.85 4.86
C MET A 329 -3.43 -5.12 4.05
N ALA A 330 -3.98 -4.02 4.57
CA ALA A 330 -4.67 -3.08 3.70
C ALA A 330 -3.65 -2.42 2.76
N ALA A 331 -3.89 -2.49 1.46
CA ALA A 331 -3.01 -1.92 0.45
C ALA A 331 -3.47 -0.52 0.03
N ASP A 332 -4.78 -0.36 -0.19
CA ASP A 332 -5.41 0.91 -0.55
C ASP A 332 -6.89 0.87 -0.17
N LEU A 333 -7.50 2.04 -0.02
CA LEU A 333 -8.94 2.18 0.24
C LEU A 333 -9.50 3.37 -0.51
N VAL A 334 -10.74 3.24 -0.97
CA VAL A 334 -11.48 4.33 -1.61
C VAL A 334 -12.89 4.42 -1.05
N LEU A 335 -13.42 5.64 -0.99
CA LEU A 335 -14.83 5.87 -0.76
C LEU A 335 -15.65 5.37 -1.95
N THR A 336 -16.73 4.69 -1.62
CA THR A 336 -17.76 4.34 -2.59
C THR A 336 -18.82 5.44 -2.66
N THR A 337 -19.56 5.50 -3.77
CA THR A 337 -20.57 6.55 -4.00
C THR A 337 -21.72 6.56 -3.00
N ASP A 338 -21.96 5.46 -2.29
CA ASP A 338 -22.96 5.35 -1.23
C ASP A 338 -22.42 5.73 0.16
N GLY A 339 -21.15 6.17 0.25
CA GLY A 339 -20.49 6.56 1.49
C GLY A 339 -19.80 5.42 2.24
N GLY A 340 -19.87 4.19 1.74
CA GLY A 340 -19.12 3.04 2.24
C GLY A 340 -17.68 3.01 1.74
N LEU A 341 -17.02 1.85 1.87
CA LEU A 341 -15.62 1.66 1.49
C LEU A 341 -15.44 0.50 0.52
N LEU A 342 -14.47 0.64 -0.38
CA LEU A 342 -13.87 -0.46 -1.11
C LEU A 342 -12.39 -0.52 -0.73
N ILE A 343 -11.96 -1.67 -0.19
CA ILE A 343 -10.63 -1.81 0.40
C ILE A 343 -9.94 -3.02 -0.21
N GLY A 344 -8.70 -2.84 -0.64
CA GLY A 344 -7.87 -3.90 -1.16
C GLY A 344 -6.93 -4.45 -0.10
N PHE A 345 -6.81 -5.78 -0.06
CA PHE A 345 -6.01 -6.49 0.93
C PHE A 345 -5.02 -7.44 0.27
N ASN A 346 -3.81 -7.49 0.84
CA ASN A 346 -2.78 -8.47 0.50
C ASN A 346 -2.56 -9.45 1.65
N PRO A 347 -2.42 -10.76 1.40
CA PRO A 347 -2.02 -11.70 2.43
C PRO A 347 -0.54 -11.49 2.81
N ILE A 348 -0.24 -11.51 4.12
CA ILE A 348 1.15 -11.42 4.62
C ILE A 348 1.76 -12.81 4.69
N ARG A 349 2.91 -12.97 4.02
CA ARG A 349 3.79 -14.13 4.23
C ARG A 349 4.59 -13.97 5.52
N LEU A 350 4.41 -14.88 6.47
CA LEU A 350 5.27 -14.96 7.66
C LEU A 350 6.64 -15.54 7.28
N VAL A 351 7.72 -14.89 7.73
CA VAL A 351 9.11 -15.33 7.49
C VAL A 351 9.31 -16.77 7.96
N GLY A 352 9.91 -17.62 7.10
CA GLY A 352 10.28 -19.00 7.45
C GLY A 352 9.21 -20.07 7.23
N THR A 353 8.08 -19.73 6.62
CA THR A 353 7.00 -20.69 6.33
C THR A 353 6.75 -20.82 4.82
N PHE A 354 6.83 -22.06 4.33
CA PHE A 354 6.33 -22.46 3.02
C PHE A 354 4.88 -22.90 3.22
N TYR A 355 3.95 -21.95 3.25
CA TYR A 355 2.54 -22.32 3.35
C TYR A 355 2.04 -22.90 2.02
N VAL A 356 1.30 -23.99 2.13
CA VAL A 356 0.51 -24.59 1.06
C VAL A 356 -0.93 -24.10 1.26
N GLY A 357 -1.35 -23.05 0.53
CA GLY A 357 -2.66 -22.42 0.66
C GLY A 357 -2.80 -21.18 -0.24
N LYS A 358 -4.04 -20.80 -0.60
CA LYS A 358 -4.33 -19.69 -1.53
C LYS A 358 -3.85 -18.35 -0.95
N GLN A 359 -2.80 -17.77 -1.54
CA GLN A 359 -2.29 -16.43 -1.21
C GLN A 359 -2.82 -15.44 -2.22
N SER A 360 -4.11 -15.15 -2.10
CA SER A 360 -4.83 -14.31 -3.03
C SER A 360 -5.20 -13.01 -2.37
N SER A 361 -4.80 -11.91 -3.00
CA SER A 361 -5.28 -10.58 -2.72
C SER A 361 -6.78 -10.54 -2.91
N PHE A 362 -7.48 -9.74 -2.12
CA PHE A 362 -8.92 -9.63 -2.20
C PHE A 362 -9.38 -8.19 -1.96
N ILE A 363 -10.57 -7.90 -2.43
CA ILE A 363 -11.28 -6.65 -2.22
C ILE A 363 -12.43 -6.92 -1.24
N ALA A 364 -12.64 -6.02 -0.30
CA ALA A 364 -13.84 -5.99 0.53
C ALA A 364 -14.63 -4.72 0.27
N ARG A 365 -15.95 -4.84 0.11
CA ARG A 365 -16.88 -3.71 0.12
C ARG A 365 -17.58 -3.66 1.47
N LEU A 366 -17.59 -2.48 2.06
CA LEU A 366 -18.23 -2.19 3.34
C LEU A 366 -19.25 -1.06 3.16
N ASN A 367 -20.33 -1.12 3.93
CA ASN A 367 -21.30 -0.03 4.06
C ASN A 367 -20.72 1.14 4.89
N PRO A 368 -21.39 2.31 4.93
CA PRO A 368 -20.96 3.45 5.77
C PRO A 368 -20.92 3.18 7.28
N ASP A 369 -21.63 2.14 7.73
CA ASP A 369 -21.61 1.63 9.11
C ASP A 369 -20.57 0.51 9.31
N LEU A 370 -19.62 0.40 8.37
CA LEU A 370 -18.56 -0.60 8.32
C LEU A 370 -19.02 -2.07 8.20
N THR A 371 -20.31 -2.34 8.04
CA THR A 371 -20.77 -3.72 7.82
C THR A 371 -20.28 -4.26 6.47
N VAL A 372 -19.68 -5.46 6.47
CA VAL A 372 -19.12 -6.10 5.27
C VAL A 372 -20.25 -6.55 4.34
N GLN A 373 -20.26 -6.02 3.11
CA GLN A 373 -21.26 -6.33 2.09
C GLN A 373 -20.81 -7.49 1.20
N SER A 374 -19.55 -7.46 0.74
CA SER A 374 -18.99 -8.49 -0.14
C SER A 374 -17.48 -8.58 -0.02
N VAL A 375 -16.94 -9.75 -0.37
CA VAL A 375 -15.51 -10.01 -0.52
C VAL A 375 -15.27 -10.72 -1.84
N SER A 376 -14.35 -10.20 -2.65
CA SER A 376 -14.00 -10.75 -3.97
C SER A 376 -12.49 -10.93 -4.09
N PHE A 377 -12.05 -12.12 -4.50
CA PHE A 377 -10.63 -12.41 -4.69
C PHE A 377 -10.17 -11.98 -6.07
N VAL A 378 -9.03 -11.31 -6.14
CA VAL A 378 -8.38 -10.88 -7.39
C VAL A 378 -8.20 -12.09 -8.32
N GLN A 379 -7.63 -13.18 -7.80
CA GLN A 379 -7.48 -14.45 -8.51
C GLN A 379 -7.22 -15.59 -7.53
N ASN A 380 -7.28 -16.83 -8.00
CA ASN A 380 -7.24 -18.03 -7.13
C ASN A 380 -6.09 -19.01 -7.44
N HIS A 381 -5.21 -18.67 -8.38
CA HIS A 381 -4.30 -19.64 -9.00
C HIS A 381 -2.82 -19.35 -8.74
N TYR A 382 -2.45 -18.09 -8.55
CA TYR A 382 -1.09 -17.61 -8.48
C TYR A 382 -0.92 -16.64 -7.32
N TYR A 383 0.32 -16.30 -7.00
CA TYR A 383 0.59 -15.18 -6.11
C TYR A 383 0.25 -13.88 -6.84
N ASP A 384 -0.48 -13.03 -6.17
CA ASP A 384 -0.70 -11.64 -6.58
C ASP A 384 -0.27 -10.68 -5.47
N TYR A 385 -0.21 -9.41 -5.85
CA TYR A 385 -0.01 -8.32 -4.93
C TYR A 385 -0.81 -7.12 -5.43
N LEU A 386 -1.87 -6.77 -4.71
CA LEU A 386 -2.64 -5.56 -4.95
C LEU A 386 -1.83 -4.33 -4.57
N GLY A 387 -1.77 -3.36 -5.47
CA GLY A 387 -1.06 -2.10 -5.22
C GLY A 387 -1.96 -0.94 -4.86
N SER A 388 -2.98 -0.72 -5.69
CA SER A 388 -3.82 0.46 -5.58
C SER A 388 -5.17 0.21 -6.22
N LEU A 389 -6.17 0.98 -5.80
CA LEU A 389 -7.49 0.97 -6.38
C LEU A 389 -8.07 2.39 -6.36
N CYS A 390 -8.97 2.70 -7.29
CA CYS A 390 -9.61 4.01 -7.36
C CYS A 390 -11.04 3.93 -7.88
N ALA A 391 -11.85 4.91 -7.47
CA ALA A 391 -13.18 5.15 -8.01
C ALA A 391 -13.07 5.90 -9.35
N MET A 392 -13.86 5.49 -10.34
CA MET A 392 -13.91 6.08 -11.67
C MET A 392 -15.09 7.06 -11.81
N PRO A 393 -14.97 8.11 -12.66
CA PRO A 393 -16.06 9.07 -12.90
C PRO A 393 -17.38 8.43 -13.38
N ASP A 394 -17.32 7.31 -14.09
CA ASP A 394 -18.50 6.56 -14.55
C ASP A 394 -19.16 5.66 -13.48
N GLY A 395 -18.64 5.70 -12.24
CA GLY A 395 -19.14 4.95 -11.09
C GLY A 395 -18.58 3.54 -10.93
N HIS A 396 -17.69 3.09 -11.82
CA HIS A 396 -16.94 1.84 -11.64
C HIS A 396 -15.73 2.04 -10.72
N TYR A 397 -15.02 0.95 -10.43
CA TYR A 397 -13.73 1.01 -9.75
C TYR A 397 -12.67 0.32 -10.60
N ALA A 398 -11.44 0.84 -10.54
CA ALA A 398 -10.28 0.23 -11.15
C ALA A 398 -9.32 -0.28 -10.07
N ILE A 399 -8.77 -1.47 -10.29
CA ILE A 399 -7.83 -2.12 -9.38
C ILE A 399 -6.55 -2.39 -10.15
N GLN A 400 -5.42 -2.07 -9.53
CA GLN A 400 -4.10 -2.41 -10.01
C GLN A 400 -3.49 -3.52 -9.14
N THR A 401 -3.09 -4.61 -9.79
CA THR A 401 -2.47 -5.77 -9.16
C THR A 401 -1.21 -6.18 -9.92
N MET A 402 -0.35 -6.94 -9.24
CA MET A 402 0.81 -7.61 -9.83
C MET A 402 0.58 -9.11 -9.73
N ILE A 403 0.61 -9.83 -10.85
CA ILE A 403 0.42 -11.28 -10.89
C ILE A 403 1.74 -11.99 -11.23
N GLN A 404 2.07 -13.06 -10.51
CA GLN A 404 3.35 -13.75 -10.72
C GLN A 404 3.43 -14.37 -12.12
N SER A 405 4.54 -14.13 -12.83
CA SER A 405 4.84 -14.80 -14.10
C SER A 405 5.13 -16.28 -13.87
N PHE A 406 4.43 -17.15 -14.61
CA PHE A 406 4.50 -18.61 -14.47
C PHE A 406 5.93 -19.17 -14.50
N GLY A 407 6.49 -19.45 -13.32
CA GLY A 407 7.81 -20.06 -13.15
C GLY A 407 8.99 -19.09 -13.24
N ASN A 408 8.75 -17.77 -13.26
CA ASN A 408 9.79 -16.75 -13.22
C ASN A 408 9.70 -15.90 -11.95
N ASP A 409 10.81 -15.25 -11.61
CA ASP A 409 10.95 -14.39 -10.42
C ASP A 409 10.41 -12.95 -10.64
N HIS A 410 9.51 -12.75 -11.61
CA HIS A 410 8.95 -11.43 -11.92
C HIS A 410 7.42 -11.45 -12.02
N PHE A 411 6.81 -10.28 -11.87
CA PHE A 411 5.36 -10.09 -11.94
C PHE A 411 4.97 -9.39 -13.25
N TYR A 412 3.72 -9.55 -13.65
CA TYR A 412 3.07 -8.74 -14.68
C TYR A 412 2.05 -7.83 -14.04
N LEU A 413 1.91 -6.64 -14.60
CA LEU A 413 0.88 -5.70 -14.19
C LEU A 413 -0.48 -6.18 -14.71
N GLU A 414 -1.43 -6.35 -13.82
CA GLU A 414 -2.83 -6.62 -14.12
C GLU A 414 -3.70 -5.45 -13.65
N ILE A 415 -4.68 -5.10 -14.49
CA ILE A 415 -5.59 -3.99 -14.27
C ILE A 415 -7.00 -4.50 -14.49
N ILE A 416 -7.84 -4.30 -13.50
CA ILE A 416 -9.22 -4.78 -13.47
C ILE A 416 -10.12 -3.57 -13.40
N LYS A 417 -11.05 -3.43 -14.36
CA LYS A 417 -12.19 -2.52 -14.22
C LYS A 417 -13.38 -3.34 -13.75
N THR A 418 -13.77 -3.10 -12.51
CA THR A 418 -14.91 -3.76 -11.84
C THR A 418 -16.24 -3.21 -12.35
N ASN A 419 -17.35 -3.86 -12.00
CA ASN A 419 -18.68 -3.24 -12.11
C ASN A 419 -18.86 -2.09 -11.09
N LYS A 420 -20.00 -1.39 -11.14
CA LYS A 420 -20.32 -0.27 -10.22
C LYS A 420 -20.46 -0.67 -8.74
N ASN A 421 -20.54 -1.97 -8.45
CA ASN A 421 -20.57 -2.49 -7.10
C ASN A 421 -19.17 -2.88 -6.58
N GLY A 422 -18.12 -2.74 -7.38
CA GLY A 422 -16.77 -3.19 -7.04
C GLY A 422 -16.55 -4.70 -7.21
N ASN A 423 -17.50 -5.42 -7.81
CA ASN A 423 -17.36 -6.85 -8.09
C ASN A 423 -16.70 -7.08 -9.44
N PHE A 424 -16.02 -8.22 -9.58
CA PHE A 424 -15.35 -8.65 -10.80
C PHE A 424 -15.26 -10.17 -10.86
#